data_AF-A0A941I6V6-F1
#
_entry.id   AF-A0A941I6V6-F1
#
_cell.length_a   1.000
_cell.length_b   1.000
_cell.length_c   1.000
_cell.angle_alpha   90.00
_cell.angle_beta   90.00
_cell.angle_gamma   90.00
#
_symmetry.space_group_name_H-M   'P 1'
#
loop_
_entity.id
_entity.type
_entity.pdbx_description
1 polymer ?
#
loop_
_entity_poly.entity_id
_entity_poly.type
_entity_poly.pdbx_seq_one_letter_code
_entity_poly.pdbx_strand_id
1 'polypeptide(L)'
;MQLLTLSVMAADALPSVVSGQIERLSAFSSRYVGARHIDVWLPPGYDRQHRYPVIYMHDGQALFDPAVSWNKQAWQVDRVAGQLIQDAQIEAPIIVGIWNAGILRPAEYLPEKAMQFLNPDTRDAPMKSRGLPVLMADRYLKFLTEELKPEIDRRYPTRSD
;
A
#
# COMPACT_ATOMS: atom_id res chain seq x y z
N MET A 1 -5.11 -18.15 36.59
CA MET A 1 -4.35 -18.85 35.53
C MET A 1 -5.02 -18.58 34.20
N GLN A 2 -4.55 -17.58 33.44
CA GLN A 2 -4.47 -17.60 31.97
C GLN A 2 -3.80 -16.29 31.52
N LEU A 3 -2.53 -16.40 31.14
CA LEU A 3 -1.76 -15.34 30.51
C LEU A 3 -2.32 -15.13 29.09
N LEU A 4 -2.83 -13.94 28.82
CA LEU A 4 -3.05 -13.44 27.46
C LEU A 4 -1.71 -12.91 26.94
N THR A 5 -0.92 -13.75 26.28
CA THR A 5 0.17 -13.30 25.42
C THR A 5 -0.41 -13.01 24.03
N LEU A 6 -0.85 -11.78 23.81
CA LEU A 6 -1.07 -11.28 22.45
C LEU A 6 0.30 -11.18 21.78
N SER A 7 0.58 -12.05 20.81
CA SER A 7 1.78 -12.01 19.99
C SER A 7 1.68 -10.83 19.01
N VAL A 8 2.09 -9.64 19.44
CA VAL A 8 2.27 -8.45 18.60
C VAL A 8 3.74 -8.34 18.22
N MET A 9 4.27 -9.26 17.41
CA MET A 9 5.71 -9.23 17.09
C MET A 9 6.07 -9.50 15.61
N ALA A 10 5.10 -9.65 14.70
CA ALA A 10 5.38 -9.94 13.29
C ALA A 10 5.25 -8.73 12.34
N ALA A 11 4.54 -7.66 12.71
CA ALA A 11 4.12 -6.63 11.75
C ALA A 11 5.10 -5.46 11.57
N ASP A 12 6.10 -5.29 12.44
CA ASP A 12 6.97 -4.10 12.41
C ASP A 12 8.31 -4.32 11.68
N ALA A 13 8.63 -5.56 11.30
CA ALA A 13 9.85 -5.83 10.53
C ALA A 13 9.77 -5.20 9.13
N LEU A 14 10.84 -4.54 8.71
CA LEU A 14 10.97 -4.03 7.34
C LEU A 14 11.07 -5.22 6.36
N PRO A 15 10.44 -5.14 5.18
CA PRO A 15 10.58 -6.16 4.15
C PRO A 15 12.03 -6.24 3.69
N SER A 16 12.56 -7.44 3.52
CA SER A 16 13.82 -7.63 2.82
C SER A 16 13.62 -7.46 1.31
N VAL A 17 14.53 -6.73 0.67
CA VAL A 17 14.54 -6.51 -0.79
C VAL A 17 15.84 -7.00 -1.40
N VAL A 18 15.78 -7.50 -2.64
CA VAL A 18 16.94 -7.94 -3.41
C VAL A 18 17.67 -6.79 -4.09
N SER A 19 16.99 -5.66 -4.30
CA SER A 19 17.58 -4.44 -4.86
C SER A 19 16.90 -3.20 -4.30
N GLY A 20 17.62 -2.08 -4.30
CA GLY A 20 17.14 -0.83 -3.71
C GLY A 20 17.08 -0.89 -2.18
N GLN A 21 16.23 -0.06 -1.59
CA GLN A 21 16.04 0.00 -0.14
C GLN A 21 14.61 0.38 0.21
N ILE A 22 14.14 -0.05 1.39
CA ILE A 22 12.82 0.30 1.92
C ILE A 22 12.97 1.33 3.04
N GLU A 23 12.22 2.41 2.94
CA GLU A 23 11.89 3.29 4.05
C GLU A 23 10.42 3.08 4.44
N ARG A 24 10.12 2.92 5.73
CA ARG A 24 8.74 2.75 6.20
C ARG A 24 8.24 3.99 6.93
N LEU A 25 7.05 4.45 6.52
CA LEU A 25 6.24 5.35 7.33
C LEU A 25 5.34 4.49 8.23
N SER A 26 5.79 4.24 9.45
CA SER A 26 5.05 3.36 10.37
C SER A 26 3.75 4.00 10.85
N ALA A 27 2.66 3.23 10.77
CA ALA A 27 1.33 3.65 11.23
C ALA A 27 0.96 5.09 10.77
N PHE A 28 1.17 5.39 9.49
CA PHE A 28 0.81 6.67 8.89
C PHE A 28 -0.66 7.00 9.19
N SER A 29 -0.87 8.11 9.88
CA SER A 29 -2.19 8.53 10.36
C SER A 29 -2.97 9.23 9.24
N SER A 30 -4.29 9.05 9.25
CA SER A 30 -5.21 9.64 8.28
C SER A 30 -6.47 10.12 8.97
N ARG A 31 -7.05 11.22 8.46
CA ARG A 31 -8.37 11.69 8.90
C ARG A 31 -9.51 10.93 8.21
N TYR A 32 -9.23 10.23 7.12
CA TYR A 32 -10.22 9.59 6.27
C TYR A 32 -10.34 8.09 6.51
N VAL A 33 -9.23 7.42 6.81
CA VAL A 33 -9.15 5.96 6.99
C VAL A 33 -8.27 5.56 8.18
N GLY A 34 -8.28 4.28 8.55
CA GLY A 34 -7.42 3.77 9.63
C GLY A 34 -5.93 3.90 9.31
N ALA A 35 -5.12 4.14 10.35
CA ALA A 35 -3.66 4.23 10.23
C ALA A 35 -3.05 2.93 9.71
N ARG A 36 -1.99 3.03 8.90
CA ARG A 36 -1.36 1.89 8.21
C ARG A 36 0.11 2.14 7.90
N HIS A 37 0.89 1.08 7.73
CA HIS A 37 2.26 1.23 7.22
C HIS A 37 2.24 1.64 5.74
N ILE A 38 3.20 2.48 5.37
CA ILE A 38 3.52 2.79 3.98
C ILE A 38 4.98 2.41 3.77
N ASP A 39 5.24 1.48 2.85
CA ASP A 39 6.58 1.05 2.49
C ASP A 39 7.00 1.77 1.20
N VAL A 40 8.01 2.62 1.29
CA VAL A 40 8.56 3.37 0.17
C VAL A 40 9.83 2.66 -0.28
N TRP A 41 9.78 2.04 -1.45
CA TRP A 41 10.94 1.49 -2.11
C TRP A 41 11.64 2.55 -2.93
N LEU A 42 12.92 2.73 -2.64
CA LEU A 42 13.82 3.62 -3.35
C LEU A 42 14.70 2.78 -4.28
N PRO A 43 14.79 3.16 -5.57
CA PRO A 43 15.49 2.36 -6.56
C PRO A 43 17.00 2.32 -6.29
N PRO A 44 17.73 1.32 -6.82
CA PRO A 44 19.19 1.31 -6.80
C PRO A 44 19.77 2.63 -7.34
N GLY A 45 20.72 3.23 -6.62
CA GLY A 45 21.31 4.51 -7.01
C GLY A 45 20.42 5.72 -6.72
N TYR A 46 19.38 5.58 -5.89
CA TYR A 46 18.58 6.71 -5.43
C TYR A 46 19.45 7.84 -4.85
N ASP A 47 19.18 9.06 -5.29
CA ASP A 47 19.86 10.28 -4.88
C ASP A 47 18.85 11.43 -4.77
N ARG A 48 19.06 12.33 -3.80
CA ARG A 48 18.11 13.42 -3.52
C ARG A 48 18.16 14.57 -4.53
N GLN A 49 19.15 14.61 -5.43
CA GLN A 49 19.27 15.66 -6.44
C GLN A 49 18.44 15.36 -7.70
N HIS A 50 18.05 14.10 -7.90
CA HIS A 50 17.26 13.66 -9.05
C HIS A 50 15.77 13.55 -8.70
N ARG A 51 14.89 13.89 -9.66
CA ARG A 51 13.45 13.74 -9.49
C ARG A 51 12.95 12.45 -10.14
N TYR A 52 12.19 11.66 -9.39
CA TYR A 52 11.74 10.33 -9.82
C TYR A 52 10.24 10.30 -10.16
N PRO A 53 9.81 9.52 -11.17
CA PRO A 53 8.41 9.12 -11.27
C PRO A 53 8.02 8.27 -10.05
N VAL A 54 6.73 8.25 -9.72
CA VAL A 54 6.22 7.54 -8.54
C VAL A 54 5.12 6.56 -8.93
N ILE A 55 5.20 5.34 -8.44
CA ILE A 55 4.17 4.31 -8.59
C ILE A 55 3.55 4.04 -7.23
N TYR A 56 2.25 4.27 -7.09
CA TYR A 56 1.49 3.90 -5.89
C TYR A 56 0.89 2.51 -6.08
N MET A 57 1.22 1.58 -5.19
CA MET A 57 0.77 0.19 -5.26
C MET A 57 -0.02 -0.17 -4.00
N HIS A 58 -1.21 -0.72 -4.21
CA HIS A 58 -2.03 -1.29 -3.13
C HIS A 58 -1.43 -2.59 -2.59
N ASP A 59 -1.88 -3.00 -1.40
CA ASP A 59 -1.44 -4.24 -0.74
C ASP A 59 0.07 -4.27 -0.48
N GLY A 60 0.62 -3.16 0.02
CA GLY A 60 2.04 -2.93 0.28
C GLY A 60 2.77 -4.08 0.98
N GLN A 61 2.10 -4.76 1.91
CA GLN A 61 2.67 -5.90 2.65
C GLN A 61 3.00 -7.13 1.78
N ALA A 62 2.50 -7.20 0.55
CA ALA A 62 2.68 -8.33 -0.37
C ALA A 62 3.68 -8.04 -1.50
N LEU A 63 4.26 -6.83 -1.56
CA LEU A 63 5.04 -6.41 -2.73
C LEU A 63 6.44 -7.01 -2.78
N PHE A 64 7.13 -7.08 -1.63
CA PHE A 64 8.58 -7.29 -1.58
C PHE A 64 8.98 -8.61 -0.95
N ASP A 65 8.57 -8.84 0.30
CA ASP A 65 9.07 -9.93 1.12
C ASP A 65 7.97 -10.97 1.41
N PRO A 66 8.13 -12.24 0.97
CA PRO A 66 7.16 -13.28 1.26
C PRO A 66 7.03 -13.54 2.77
N ALA A 67 8.06 -13.27 3.58
CA ALA A 67 8.00 -13.43 5.03
C ALA A 67 7.01 -12.48 5.72
N VAL A 68 6.70 -11.35 5.08
CA VAL A 68 5.76 -10.32 5.56
C VAL A 68 4.34 -10.54 4.99
N SER A 69 4.22 -11.29 3.89
CA SER A 69 2.94 -11.58 3.24
C SER A 69 2.10 -12.64 3.95
N TRP A 70 0.77 -12.51 3.90
CA TRP A 70 -0.16 -13.45 4.54
C TRP A 70 -0.14 -14.87 3.94
N ASN A 71 0.22 -15.01 2.66
CA ASN A 71 0.25 -16.27 1.92
C ASN A 71 1.68 -16.78 1.63
N LYS A 72 2.71 -16.16 2.22
CA LYS A 72 4.12 -16.48 1.97
C LYS A 72 4.56 -16.30 0.51
N GLN A 73 3.89 -15.41 -0.23
CA GLN A 73 4.24 -15.05 -1.59
C GLN A 73 4.41 -13.54 -1.68
N ALA A 74 5.47 -13.11 -2.36
CA ALA A 74 5.64 -11.72 -2.75
C ALA A 74 5.43 -11.55 -4.25
N TRP A 75 4.98 -10.37 -4.65
CA TRP A 75 4.91 -9.98 -6.05
C TRP A 75 6.31 -9.69 -6.64
N GLN A 76 7.34 -9.60 -5.79
CA GLN A 76 8.75 -9.44 -6.16
C GLN A 76 8.98 -8.15 -6.96
N VAL A 77 8.31 -7.08 -6.56
CA VAL A 77 8.33 -5.80 -7.28
C VAL A 77 9.74 -5.22 -7.37
N ASP A 78 10.51 -5.29 -6.28
CA ASP A 78 11.92 -4.88 -6.20
C ASP A 78 12.83 -5.66 -7.16
N ARG A 79 12.59 -6.96 -7.34
CA ARG A 79 13.34 -7.78 -8.31
C ARG A 79 13.06 -7.36 -9.73
N VAL A 80 11.78 -7.24 -10.09
CA VAL A 80 11.36 -6.93 -11.48
C VAL A 80 11.74 -5.49 -11.83
N ALA A 81 11.42 -4.52 -10.97
CA ALA A 81 11.80 -3.13 -11.20
C ALA A 81 13.32 -2.97 -11.26
N GLY A 82 14.05 -3.60 -10.33
CA GLY A 82 15.52 -3.60 -10.34
C GLY A 82 16.11 -4.10 -11.65
N GLN A 83 15.62 -5.24 -12.17
CA GLN A 83 16.08 -5.79 -13.44
C GLN A 83 15.76 -4.86 -14.62
N LEU A 84 14.55 -4.33 -14.71
CA LEU A 84 14.15 -3.42 -15.80
C LEU A 84 14.96 -2.11 -15.78
N ILE A 85 15.33 -1.61 -14.60
CA ILE A 85 16.21 -0.45 -14.45
C ILE A 85 17.62 -0.78 -14.94
N GLN A 86 18.18 -1.92 -14.52
CA GLN A 86 19.51 -2.37 -14.92
C GLN A 86 19.60 -2.57 -16.45
N ASP A 87 18.54 -3.08 -17.06
CA ASP A 87 18.44 -3.29 -18.50
C ASP A 87 18.06 -2.00 -19.27
N ALA A 88 17.94 -0.86 -18.59
CA ALA A 88 17.54 0.44 -19.14
C ALA A 88 16.19 0.43 -19.90
N GLN A 89 15.28 -0.47 -19.51
CA GLN A 89 13.95 -0.60 -20.12
C GLN A 89 12.92 0.37 -19.52
N ILE A 90 13.14 0.79 -18.28
CA ILE A 90 12.33 1.80 -17.60
C ILE A 90 13.22 2.85 -16.94
N GLU A 91 12.68 4.05 -16.77
CA GLU A 91 13.24 4.99 -15.79
C GLU A 91 12.99 4.46 -14.37
N ALA A 92 13.97 4.61 -13.48
CA ALA A 92 13.85 4.21 -12.09
C ALA A 92 12.69 4.96 -11.38
N PRO A 93 11.67 4.25 -10.86
CA PRO A 93 10.61 4.87 -10.09
C PRO A 93 10.85 4.75 -8.57
N ILE A 94 10.28 5.68 -7.80
CA ILE A 94 9.96 5.41 -6.39
C ILE A 94 8.67 4.60 -6.37
N ILE A 95 8.62 3.54 -5.56
CA ILE A 95 7.41 2.71 -5.42
C ILE A 95 6.86 2.86 -4.01
N VAL A 96 5.61 3.29 -3.90
CA VAL A 96 4.91 3.53 -2.62
C VAL A 96 3.89 2.41 -2.40
N GLY A 97 4.26 1.46 -1.55
CA GLY A 97 3.42 0.33 -1.13
C GLY A 97 2.48 0.70 0.02
N ILE A 98 1.19 0.73 -0.25
CA ILE A 98 0.15 1.10 0.71
C ILE A 98 -0.42 -0.17 1.33
N TRP A 99 -0.17 -0.41 2.61
CA TRP A 99 -0.72 -1.57 3.29
C TRP A 99 -2.25 -1.50 3.32
N ASN A 100 -2.91 -2.63 3.06
CA ASN A 100 -4.36 -2.68 3.14
C ASN A 100 -4.86 -2.67 4.60
N ALA A 101 -6.14 -2.37 4.79
CA ALA A 101 -6.78 -2.36 6.10
C ALA A 101 -7.34 -3.73 6.52
N GLY A 102 -6.70 -4.84 6.10
CA GLY A 102 -7.09 -6.20 6.47
C GLY A 102 -8.53 -6.52 6.12
N ILE A 103 -9.37 -6.78 7.12
CA ILE A 103 -10.80 -7.06 6.94
C ILE A 103 -11.54 -5.93 6.21
N LEU A 104 -11.08 -4.68 6.34
CA LEU A 104 -11.67 -3.51 5.69
C LEU A 104 -11.19 -3.31 4.24
N ARG A 105 -10.20 -4.08 3.75
CA ARG A 105 -9.70 -3.99 2.36
C ARG A 105 -10.82 -3.95 1.32
N PRO A 106 -11.86 -4.81 1.37
CA PRO A 106 -12.94 -4.75 0.38
C PRO A 106 -13.76 -3.46 0.47
N ALA A 107 -13.94 -2.91 1.68
CA ALA A 107 -14.69 -1.68 1.87
C ALA A 107 -13.93 -0.45 1.35
N GLU A 108 -12.60 -0.43 1.49
CA GLU A 108 -11.75 0.67 1.01
C GLU A 108 -11.50 0.62 -0.50
N TYR A 109 -11.55 -0.56 -1.14
CA TYR A 109 -11.23 -0.69 -2.56
C TYR A 109 -12.44 -0.74 -3.48
N LEU A 110 -13.63 -1.09 -2.98
CA LEU A 110 -14.82 -1.21 -3.82
C LEU A 110 -15.47 0.17 -4.04
N PRO A 111 -15.55 0.68 -5.29
CA PRO A 111 -16.08 2.01 -5.55
C PRO A 111 -17.55 2.15 -5.14
N GLU A 112 -17.84 3.14 -4.29
CA GLU A 112 -19.19 3.41 -3.78
C GLU A 112 -20.20 3.63 -4.90
N LYS A 113 -19.80 4.40 -5.92
CA LYS A 113 -20.65 4.70 -7.08
C LYS A 113 -20.95 3.48 -7.94
N ALA A 114 -20.15 2.41 -7.90
CA ALA A 114 -20.44 1.20 -8.68
C ALA A 114 -21.72 0.51 -8.20
N MET A 115 -22.09 0.69 -6.93
CA MET A 115 -23.26 0.07 -6.32
C MET A 115 -24.57 0.51 -6.96
N GLN A 116 -24.61 1.72 -7.53
CA GLN A 116 -25.81 2.25 -8.20
C GLN A 116 -26.21 1.42 -9.44
N PHE A 117 -25.25 0.70 -10.04
CA PHE A 117 -25.47 -0.14 -11.23
C PHE A 117 -25.87 -1.58 -10.88
N LEU A 118 -25.85 -1.97 -9.60
CA LEU A 118 -26.24 -3.30 -9.15
C LEU A 118 -27.74 -3.37 -8.86
N ASN A 119 -28.34 -4.54 -9.13
CA ASN A 119 -29.70 -4.88 -8.65
C ASN A 119 -29.72 -4.73 -7.12
N PRO A 120 -30.75 -4.08 -6.52
CA PRO A 120 -30.99 -4.06 -5.07
C PRO A 120 -30.68 -5.38 -4.33
N ASP A 121 -31.09 -6.53 -4.86
CA ASP A 121 -30.89 -7.85 -4.23
C ASP A 121 -29.39 -8.24 -4.13
N THR A 122 -28.59 -7.77 -5.09
CA THR A 122 -27.13 -8.00 -5.15
C THR A 122 -26.32 -6.88 -4.51
N ARG A 123 -26.91 -5.69 -4.37
CA ARG A 123 -26.23 -4.49 -3.87
C ARG A 123 -25.78 -4.66 -2.43
N ASP A 124 -26.66 -5.19 -1.58
CA ASP A 124 -26.36 -5.27 -0.16
C ASP A 124 -25.68 -6.58 0.26
N ALA A 125 -25.76 -7.62 -0.58
CA ALA A 125 -25.34 -8.97 -0.23
C ALA A 125 -23.83 -9.10 0.09
N PRO A 126 -22.89 -8.49 -0.67
CA PRO A 126 -21.46 -8.61 -0.39
C PRO A 126 -21.03 -7.97 0.93
N MET A 127 -21.67 -6.87 1.33
CA MET A 127 -21.34 -6.16 2.58
C MET A 127 -22.02 -6.80 3.78
N LYS A 128 -23.33 -7.09 3.68
CA LYS A 128 -24.11 -7.72 4.76
C LYS A 128 -23.57 -9.11 5.12
N SER A 129 -23.23 -9.93 4.13
CA SER A 129 -22.71 -11.29 4.37
C SER A 129 -21.35 -11.33 5.06
N ARG A 130 -20.55 -10.26 4.92
CA ARG A 130 -19.22 -10.15 5.53
C ARG A 130 -19.19 -9.33 6.82
N GLY A 131 -20.35 -8.81 7.27
CA GLY A 131 -20.43 -7.91 8.42
C GLY A 131 -19.58 -6.66 8.26
N LEU A 132 -19.31 -6.23 7.02
CA LEU A 132 -18.43 -5.11 6.74
C LEU A 132 -19.19 -3.78 6.89
N PRO A 133 -18.53 -2.71 7.37
CA PRO A 133 -19.12 -1.38 7.46
C PRO A 133 -19.47 -0.84 6.07
N VAL A 134 -20.13 0.32 6.02
CA VAL A 134 -20.38 1.09 4.77
C VAL A 134 -19.10 1.16 3.93
N LEU A 135 -19.24 1.09 2.61
CA LEU A 135 -18.14 1.33 1.67
C LEU A 135 -17.39 2.63 1.99
N MET A 136 -16.08 2.61 1.75
CA MET A 136 -15.15 3.67 2.16
C MET A 136 -14.21 4.07 1.03
N ALA A 137 -14.50 3.69 -0.22
CA ALA A 137 -13.60 3.97 -1.33
C ALA A 137 -13.41 5.46 -1.59
N ASP A 138 -14.44 6.29 -1.39
CA ASP A 138 -14.30 7.75 -1.54
C ASP A 138 -13.40 8.33 -0.43
N ARG A 139 -13.46 7.76 0.78
CA ARG A 139 -12.55 8.12 1.88
C ARG A 139 -11.13 7.67 1.61
N TYR A 140 -10.95 6.46 1.09
CA TYR A 140 -9.65 5.93 0.73
C TYR A 140 -9.01 6.77 -0.39
N LEU A 141 -9.78 7.19 -1.39
CA LEU A 141 -9.29 8.10 -2.44
C LEU A 141 -8.84 9.46 -1.87
N LYS A 142 -9.58 10.02 -0.91
CA LYS A 142 -9.17 11.26 -0.22
C LYS A 142 -7.88 11.06 0.59
N PHE A 143 -7.73 9.94 1.28
CA PHE A 143 -6.47 9.58 1.93
C PHE A 143 -5.30 9.58 0.93
N LEU A 144 -5.46 8.97 -0.24
CA LEU A 144 -4.41 8.91 -1.25
C LEU A 144 -4.04 10.30 -1.79
N THR A 145 -5.05 11.09 -2.14
CA THR A 145 -4.87 12.33 -2.92
C THR A 145 -4.63 13.56 -2.05
N GLU A 146 -5.22 13.62 -0.85
CA GLU A 146 -5.16 14.79 0.02
C GLU A 146 -4.17 14.63 1.19
N GLU A 147 -3.70 13.41 1.48
CA GLU A 147 -2.82 13.14 2.61
C GLU A 147 -1.54 12.41 2.19
N LEU A 148 -1.63 11.21 1.62
CA LEU A 148 -0.46 10.39 1.32
C LEU A 148 0.40 11.00 0.21
N LYS A 149 -0.17 11.29 -0.96
CA LYS A 149 0.60 11.84 -2.08
C LYS A 149 1.32 13.14 -1.71
N PRO A 150 0.67 14.15 -1.08
CA PRO A 150 1.35 15.35 -0.62
C PRO A 150 2.51 15.06 0.34
N GLU A 151 2.37 14.07 1.24
CA GLU A 151 3.46 13.71 2.14
C GLU A 151 4.64 13.07 1.39
N ILE A 152 4.37 12.20 0.41
CA ILE A 152 5.41 11.61 -0.43
C ILE A 152 6.15 12.70 -1.22
N ASP A 153 5.42 13.61 -1.86
CA ASP A 153 5.98 14.73 -2.62
C ASP A 153 6.81 15.69 -1.74
N ARG A 154 6.47 15.80 -0.46
CA ARG A 154 7.24 16.59 0.53
C ARG A 154 8.52 15.89 0.97
N ARG A 155 8.51 14.56 1.12
CA ARG A 155 9.64 13.78 1.65
C ARG A 155 10.67 13.40 0.60
N TYR A 156 10.23 13.14 -0.62
CA TYR A 156 11.04 12.61 -1.70
C TYR A 156 11.07 13.59 -2.88
N PRO A 157 12.15 13.62 -3.68
CA PRO A 157 12.20 14.41 -4.89
C PRO A 157 11.36 13.71 -5.97
N THR A 158 10.05 13.91 -5.92
CA THR A 158 9.13 13.37 -6.94
C THR A 158 9.08 14.31 -8.14
N ARG A 159 8.77 13.74 -9.30
CA ARG A 159 8.34 14.52 -10.47
C ARG A 159 6.90 14.99 -10.24
N SER A 160 6.63 16.25 -10.57
CA SER A 160 5.27 16.77 -10.59
C SER A 160 4.47 16.11 -11.71
N ASP A 161 3.26 15.70 -11.38
CA ASP A 161 2.20 15.29 -12.30
C ASP A 161 1.64 16.46 -13.12
#